data_AF-A0A6G1GN74-F1
#
_entry.id   AF-A0A6G1GN74-F1
#
_cell.length_a   1.000
_cell.length_b   1.000
_cell.length_c   1.000
_cell.angle_alpha   90.00
_cell.angle_beta   90.00
_cell.angle_gamma   90.00
#
_symmetry.space_group_name_H-M   'P 1'
#
loop_
_entity.id
_entity.type
_entity.pdbx_description
1 polymer ?
#
loop_
_entity_poly.entity_id
_entity_poly.type
_entity_poly.pdbx_seq_one_letter_code
_entity_poly.pdbx_strand_id
1 'polypeptide(L)'
;YIVVGVINRRTGVPTEHLVANIPPEGLFKAIRKAAHHCRPWWHRALSLKTVKDFHMYQCNKHKGYHHDVELDAAGRGVLSELWQDYQSQKADYGDRWMRWIDAEFNRGDREEGGKEGEGLPEAWGSYSLQLVLHWDTVKIGVWGAMPVLLSLAVGFWYGSLEGDDPNSIVQTAWTLSSYIVSTAS
;
A
#
# COMPACT_ATOMS: atom_id res chain seq x y z
N TYR A 1 -13.74 -7.60 -13.50
CA TYR A 1 -12.46 -7.92 -12.82
C TYR A 1 -11.96 -6.65 -12.13
N ILE A 2 -10.83 -6.67 -11.43
CA ILE A 2 -10.16 -5.45 -10.95
C ILE A 2 -8.64 -5.62 -11.02
N VAL A 3 -7.93 -4.59 -11.45
CA VAL A 3 -6.47 -4.51 -11.36
C VAL A 3 -6.13 -3.66 -10.13
N VAL A 4 -5.28 -4.18 -9.26
CA VAL A 4 -4.83 -3.47 -8.05
C VAL A 4 -3.32 -3.31 -8.13
N GLY A 5 -2.83 -2.10 -7.91
CA GLY A 5 -1.40 -1.82 -8.00
C GLY A 5 -0.87 -0.82 -7.00
N VAL A 6 0.46 -0.82 -6.85
CA VAL A 6 1.20 0.17 -6.05
C VAL A 6 2.19 0.85 -6.96
N ILE A 7 2.04 2.16 -7.16
CA ILE A 7 2.98 2.95 -7.96
C ILE A 7 4.26 3.19 -7.17
N ASN A 8 5.40 2.79 -7.73
CA ASN A 8 6.69 3.18 -7.18
C ASN A 8 6.99 4.63 -7.54
N ARG A 9 6.97 5.53 -6.55
CA ARG A 9 7.22 6.97 -6.76
C ARG A 9 8.59 7.29 -7.38
N ARG A 10 9.58 6.40 -7.30
CA ARG A 10 10.91 6.64 -7.87
C ARG A 10 10.99 6.28 -9.35
N THR A 11 10.36 5.19 -9.75
CA THR A 11 10.44 4.66 -11.13
C THR A 11 9.21 4.97 -11.96
N GLY A 12 8.10 5.37 -11.34
CA GLY A 12 6.79 5.54 -11.99
C GLY A 12 6.13 4.20 -12.40
N VAL A 13 6.84 3.08 -12.27
CA VAL A 13 6.34 1.75 -12.66
C VAL A 13 5.49 1.17 -11.53
N PRO A 14 4.22 0.82 -11.79
CA PRO A 14 3.38 0.14 -10.81
C PRO A 14 3.74 -1.34 -10.70
N THR A 15 3.60 -1.87 -9.48
CA THR A 15 3.52 -3.32 -9.26
C THR A 15 2.04 -3.68 -9.16
N GLU A 16 1.55 -4.45 -10.12
CA GLU A 16 0.12 -4.70 -10.31
C GLU A 16 -0.25 -6.18 -10.15
N HIS A 17 -1.50 -6.42 -9.80
CA HIS A 17 -2.09 -7.75 -9.77
C HIS A 17 -3.53 -7.69 -10.24
N LEU A 18 -3.81 -8.42 -11.34
CA LEU A 18 -5.16 -8.63 -11.84
C LEU A 18 -5.88 -9.66 -10.96
N VAL A 19 -7.08 -9.31 -10.51
CA VAL A 19 -7.99 -10.26 -9.87
C VAL A 19 -9.24 -10.41 -10.71
N ALA A 20 -9.46 -11.62 -11.20
CA ALA A 20 -10.66 -12.03 -11.93
C ALA A 20 -11.59 -12.90 -11.07
N ASN A 21 -12.83 -13.09 -11.51
CA ASN A 21 -13.83 -14.00 -10.92
C ASN A 21 -14.05 -13.79 -9.41
N ILE A 22 -14.25 -12.53 -9.02
CA ILE A 22 -14.45 -12.14 -7.62
C ILE A 22 -15.91 -12.37 -7.24
N PRO A 23 -16.22 -13.15 -6.20
CA PRO A 23 -17.58 -13.22 -5.68
C PRO A 23 -17.95 -11.89 -5.02
N PRO A 24 -19.22 -11.44 -5.08
CA PRO A 24 -19.65 -10.13 -4.58
C PRO A 24 -19.23 -9.84 -3.12
N GLU A 25 -19.41 -10.81 -2.23
CA GLU A 25 -19.00 -10.76 -0.82
C GLU A 25 -17.46 -10.82 -0.61
N GLY A 26 -16.71 -11.18 -1.64
CA GLY A 26 -15.26 -11.42 -1.61
C GLY A 26 -14.41 -10.24 -2.05
N LEU A 27 -14.98 -9.12 -2.49
CA LEU A 27 -14.24 -8.01 -3.10
C LEU A 27 -13.09 -7.50 -2.22
N PHE A 28 -13.36 -7.13 -0.98
CA PHE A 28 -12.32 -6.58 -0.11
C PHE A 28 -11.26 -7.62 0.26
N LYS A 29 -11.64 -8.90 0.38
CA LYS A 29 -10.69 -10.00 0.59
C LYS A 29 -9.77 -10.18 -0.62
N ALA A 30 -10.33 -10.05 -1.82
CA ALA A 30 -9.58 -10.09 -3.06
C ALA A 30 -8.61 -8.91 -3.20
N ILE A 31 -9.06 -7.68 -2.89
CA ILE A 31 -8.20 -6.49 -2.86
C ILE A 31 -7.06 -6.67 -1.84
N ARG A 32 -7.32 -7.21 -0.65
CA ARG A 32 -6.27 -7.52 0.35
C ARG A 32 -5.26 -8.53 -0.17
N LYS A 33 -5.74 -9.60 -0.83
CA LYS A 33 -4.87 -10.61 -1.42
C LYS A 33 -3.98 -10.02 -2.51
N ALA A 34 -4.54 -9.18 -3.38
CA ALA A 34 -3.78 -8.45 -4.39
C ALA A 34 -2.77 -7.49 -3.75
N ALA A 35 -3.17 -6.74 -2.72
CA ALA A 35 -2.27 -5.86 -1.98
C ALA A 35 -1.10 -6.62 -1.34
N HIS A 36 -1.33 -7.83 -0.82
CA HIS A 36 -0.28 -8.70 -0.29
C HIS A 36 0.67 -9.23 -1.38
N HIS A 37 0.15 -9.42 -2.60
CA HIS A 37 0.96 -9.82 -3.74
C HIS A 37 1.86 -8.66 -4.21
N CYS A 38 1.28 -7.46 -4.36
CA CYS A 38 2.03 -6.26 -4.75
C CYS A 38 3.02 -5.81 -3.66
N ARG A 39 2.77 -6.18 -2.39
CA ARG A 39 3.64 -5.87 -1.24
C ARG A 39 3.81 -7.10 -0.33
N PRO A 40 4.84 -7.92 -0.58
CA PRO A 40 5.17 -9.05 0.28
C PRO A 40 5.33 -8.65 1.76
N TRP A 41 5.12 -9.60 2.66
CA TRP A 41 5.12 -9.33 4.11
C TRP A 41 6.42 -8.70 4.62
N TRP A 42 7.57 -9.10 4.10
CA TRP A 42 8.88 -8.55 4.49
C TRP A 42 9.05 -7.08 4.08
N HIS A 43 8.62 -6.73 2.87
CA HIS A 43 8.56 -5.34 2.41
C HIS A 43 7.62 -4.50 3.28
N ARG A 44 6.50 -5.07 3.73
CA ARG A 44 5.55 -4.39 4.62
C ARG A 44 6.09 -4.22 6.04
N ALA A 45 6.85 -5.19 6.55
CA ALA A 45 7.45 -5.13 7.87
C ALA A 45 8.56 -4.06 7.93
N LEU A 46 9.46 -4.07 6.95
CA LEU A 46 10.58 -3.13 6.84
C LEU A 46 10.15 -1.73 6.38
N SER A 47 8.99 -1.61 5.72
CA SER A 47 8.47 -0.32 5.30
C SER A 47 7.74 0.38 6.45
N LEU A 48 8.17 1.61 6.70
CA LEU A 48 7.49 2.60 7.54
C LEU A 48 6.20 3.14 6.91
N LYS A 49 5.87 2.73 5.67
CA LYS A 49 4.66 3.14 4.97
C LYS A 49 3.57 2.08 5.01
N THR A 50 2.34 2.51 5.20
CA THR A 50 1.13 1.68 5.13
C THR A 50 0.18 2.19 4.06
N VAL A 51 -0.70 1.30 3.59
CA VAL A 51 -1.77 1.72 2.67
C VAL A 51 -2.76 2.54 3.51
N LYS A 52 -3.02 3.76 3.08
CA LYS A 52 -3.91 4.70 3.80
C LYS A 52 -5.01 5.27 2.93
N ASP A 53 -4.96 5.06 1.63
CA ASP A 53 -5.95 5.61 0.70
C ASP A 53 -5.99 4.81 -0.61
N PHE A 54 -7.04 5.03 -1.39
CA PHE A 54 -7.20 4.52 -2.74
C PHE A 54 -7.24 5.65 -3.76
N HIS A 55 -6.47 5.46 -4.83
CA HIS A 55 -6.46 6.34 -6.01
C HIS A 55 -6.79 5.51 -7.26
N MET A 56 -6.92 6.17 -8.40
CA MET A 56 -7.18 5.53 -9.68
C MET A 56 -6.15 6.00 -10.71
N TYR A 57 -5.73 5.08 -11.56
CA TYR A 57 -4.81 5.35 -12.66
C TYR A 57 -5.20 4.51 -13.87
N GLN A 58 -4.77 4.94 -15.05
CA GLN A 58 -5.00 4.23 -16.31
C GLN A 58 -3.71 3.58 -16.81
N CYS A 59 -3.87 2.44 -17.48
CA CYS A 59 -2.78 1.73 -18.14
C CYS A 59 -2.97 1.81 -19.65
N ASN A 60 -1.97 2.31 -20.39
CA ASN A 60 -1.97 2.23 -21.84
C ASN A 60 -1.44 0.86 -22.28
N LYS A 61 -2.32 -0.01 -22.78
CA LYS A 61 -2.01 -1.40 -23.15
C LYS A 61 -0.95 -1.50 -24.25
N HIS A 62 -0.87 -0.51 -25.15
CA HIS A 62 0.03 -0.55 -26.31
C HIS A 62 1.44 -0.04 -25.99
N LYS A 63 1.53 1.01 -25.19
CA LYS A 63 2.79 1.70 -24.92
C LYS A 63 3.37 1.38 -23.54
N GLY A 64 2.63 0.65 -22.70
CA GLY A 64 3.09 0.17 -21.39
C GLY A 64 3.36 1.28 -20.37
N TYR A 65 2.87 2.49 -20.62
CA TYR A 65 2.94 3.59 -19.66
C TYR A 65 1.63 3.72 -18.88
N HIS A 66 1.74 4.29 -17.69
CA HIS A 66 0.65 4.52 -16.77
C HIS A 66 0.43 6.01 -16.62
N HIS A 67 -0.83 6.42 -16.52
CA HIS A 67 -1.21 7.81 -16.33
C HIS A 67 -2.02 7.95 -15.05
N ASP A 68 -1.59 8.87 -14.20
CA ASP A 68 -2.34 9.25 -13.01
C ASP A 68 -3.59 10.02 -13.46
N VAL A 69 -4.75 9.61 -12.98
CA VAL A 69 -6.02 10.22 -13.38
C VAL A 69 -6.32 11.33 -12.38
N GLU A 70 -6.36 12.57 -12.87
CA GLU A 70 -6.76 13.68 -12.02
C GLU A 70 -8.25 13.60 -11.70
N LEU A 71 -8.57 13.19 -10.47
CA LEU A 71 -9.93 13.05 -9.98
C LEU A 71 -10.46 14.38 -9.46
N ASP A 72 -11.68 14.71 -9.85
CA ASP A 72 -12.42 15.81 -9.27
C ASP A 72 -12.78 15.55 -7.79
N ALA A 73 -13.37 16.54 -7.12
CA ALA A 73 -13.73 16.41 -5.71
C ALA A 73 -14.73 15.25 -5.48
N ALA A 74 -15.63 15.01 -6.42
CA ALA A 74 -16.61 13.93 -6.36
C ALA A 74 -15.94 12.56 -6.45
N GLY A 75 -15.07 12.34 -7.45
CA GLY A 75 -14.33 11.10 -7.66
C GLY A 75 -13.43 10.74 -6.47
N ARG A 76 -12.75 11.74 -5.88
CA ARG A 76 -11.99 11.54 -4.63
C ARG A 76 -12.89 11.15 -3.46
N GLY A 77 -14.09 11.74 -3.37
CA GLY A 77 -15.08 11.37 -2.36
C GLY A 77 -15.50 9.91 -2.45
N VAL A 78 -15.76 9.42 -3.67
CA VAL A 78 -16.14 8.02 -3.92
C VAL A 78 -15.02 7.05 -3.52
N LEU A 79 -13.76 7.34 -3.88
CA LEU A 79 -12.63 6.49 -3.48
C LEU A 79 -12.37 6.51 -1.98
N SER A 80 -12.56 7.66 -1.34
CA SER A 80 -12.50 7.76 0.13
C SER A 80 -13.60 6.94 0.80
N GLU A 81 -14.81 6.91 0.26
CA GLU A 81 -15.89 6.06 0.76
C GLU A 81 -15.55 4.57 0.59
N LEU A 82 -15.05 4.18 -0.58
CA LEU A 82 -14.57 2.82 -0.84
C LEU A 82 -13.47 2.40 0.16
N TRP A 83 -12.55 3.32 0.48
CA TRP A 83 -11.51 3.07 1.47
C TRP A 83 -12.08 2.86 2.87
N GLN A 84 -13.04 3.67 3.30
CA GLN A 84 -13.70 3.53 4.60
C GLN A 84 -14.43 2.19 4.71
N ASP A 85 -15.18 1.80 3.68
CA ASP A 85 -15.88 0.52 3.64
C ASP A 85 -14.90 -0.65 3.64
N TYR A 86 -13.81 -0.54 2.86
CA TYR A 86 -12.72 -1.52 2.86
C TYR A 86 -12.09 -1.71 4.25
N GLN A 87 -11.95 -0.64 5.04
CA GLN A 87 -11.43 -0.71 6.41
C GLN A 87 -12.44 -1.31 7.38
N SER A 88 -13.74 -1.04 7.20
CA SER A 88 -14.81 -1.55 8.07
C SER A 88 -14.94 -3.08 8.06
N GLN A 89 -14.39 -3.73 7.03
CA GLN A 89 -14.48 -5.17 6.77
C GLN A 89 -15.90 -5.73 6.64
N LYS A 90 -16.93 -4.87 6.52
CA LYS A 90 -18.30 -5.31 6.32
C LYS A 90 -18.47 -5.85 4.90
N ALA A 91 -18.88 -7.11 4.78
CA ALA A 91 -19.04 -7.80 3.50
C ALA A 91 -20.17 -7.20 2.65
N ASP A 92 -21.21 -6.65 3.29
CA ASP A 92 -22.44 -6.15 2.63
C ASP A 92 -22.19 -5.01 1.63
N TYR A 93 -21.07 -4.30 1.72
CA TYR A 93 -20.73 -3.25 0.76
C TYR A 93 -20.05 -3.78 -0.52
N GLY A 94 -19.61 -5.05 -0.53
CA GLY A 94 -18.87 -5.66 -1.64
C GLY A 94 -19.63 -5.61 -2.97
N ASP A 95 -20.91 -5.97 -2.96
CA ASP A 95 -21.78 -5.98 -4.14
C ASP A 95 -21.93 -4.60 -4.78
N ARG A 96 -22.16 -3.56 -3.97
CA ARG A 96 -22.28 -2.17 -4.42
C ARG A 96 -21.00 -1.74 -5.12
N TRP A 97 -19.86 -1.96 -4.47
CA TRP A 97 -18.57 -1.57 -5.02
C TRP A 97 -18.19 -2.39 -6.24
N MET A 98 -18.56 -3.67 -6.30
CA MET A 98 -18.32 -4.51 -7.47
C MET A 98 -19.06 -4.01 -8.70
N ARG A 99 -20.34 -3.59 -8.55
CA ARG A 99 -21.11 -2.99 -9.65
C ARG A 99 -20.48 -1.68 -10.11
N TRP A 100 -20.04 -0.84 -9.17
CA TRP A 100 -19.37 0.42 -9.49
C TRP A 100 -18.04 0.19 -10.21
N ILE A 101 -17.19 -0.73 -9.72
CA ILE A 101 -15.94 -1.12 -10.40
C ILE A 101 -16.23 -1.64 -11.81
N ASP A 102 -17.26 -2.48 -11.98
CA ASP A 102 -17.61 -2.99 -13.29
C ASP A 102 -18.09 -1.90 -14.26
N ALA A 103 -18.80 -0.90 -13.74
CA ALA A 103 -19.32 0.23 -14.51
C ALA A 103 -18.28 1.31 -14.82
N GLU A 104 -17.30 1.54 -13.94
CA GLU A 104 -16.30 2.60 -14.12
C GLU A 104 -14.97 2.04 -14.63
N PHE A 105 -14.46 0.96 -14.03
CA PHE A 105 -13.11 0.49 -14.34
C PHE A 105 -13.07 -0.31 -15.64
N ASN A 106 -14.05 -1.18 -15.84
CA ASN A 106 -14.06 -2.13 -16.96
C ASN A 106 -14.82 -1.60 -18.19
N ARG A 107 -15.32 -0.37 -18.15
CA ARG A 107 -16.14 0.20 -19.22
C ARG A 107 -15.36 0.38 -20.52
N GLY A 108 -14.13 0.87 -20.44
CA GLY A 108 -13.25 1.04 -21.60
C GLY A 108 -13.02 -0.27 -22.35
N ASP A 109 -12.80 -1.37 -21.63
CA ASP A 109 -12.65 -2.70 -22.25
C ASP A 109 -13.91 -3.22 -22.94
N ARG A 110 -15.10 -2.84 -22.46
CA ARG A 110 -16.38 -3.21 -23.10
C ARG A 110 -16.67 -2.39 -24.36
N GLU A 111 -16.33 -1.10 -24.33
CA GLU A 111 -16.59 -0.18 -25.45
C GLU A 111 -15.55 -0.36 -26.58
N GLU A 112 -14.29 -0.70 -26.25
CA GLU A 112 -13.22 -0.95 -27.25
C GLU A 112 -13.22 -2.37 -27.82
N GLY A 113 -13.80 -3.36 -27.15
CA GLY A 113 -13.91 -4.74 -27.62
C GLY A 113 -14.70 -4.97 -28.92
N GLY A 114 -15.12 -3.89 -29.59
CA GLY A 114 -15.81 -3.89 -30.89
C GLY A 114 -15.16 -3.01 -31.97
N LYS A 115 -13.99 -2.40 -31.73
CA LYS A 115 -13.30 -1.55 -32.73
C LYS A 115 -11.82 -1.90 -32.86
N GLU A 116 -11.54 -3.15 -33.22
CA GLU A 116 -10.24 -3.54 -33.75
C GLU A 116 -10.14 -3.09 -35.21
N GLY A 117 -9.67 -1.87 -35.43
CA GLY A 117 -9.40 -1.35 -36.77
C GLY A 117 -9.84 0.09 -36.93
N GLU A 118 -8.95 0.89 -37.50
CA GLU A 118 -9.15 2.29 -37.91
C GLU A 118 -9.02 3.36 -36.80
N GLY A 119 -7.77 3.79 -36.59
CA GLY A 119 -7.45 5.20 -36.42
C GLY A 119 -7.98 5.93 -35.17
N LEU A 120 -8.44 5.22 -34.15
CA LEU A 120 -8.86 5.85 -32.90
C LEU A 120 -7.64 6.33 -32.08
N PRO A 121 -7.73 7.51 -31.44
CA PRO A 121 -6.63 8.09 -30.69
C PRO A 121 -6.37 7.23 -29.45
N GLU A 122 -5.22 6.56 -29.43
CA GLU A 122 -4.60 5.83 -28.32
C GLU A 122 -5.59 5.05 -27.43
N ALA A 123 -5.71 3.73 -27.63
CA ALA A 123 -6.54 2.89 -26.76
C ALA A 123 -6.02 2.92 -25.31
N TRP A 124 -6.65 3.78 -24.50
CA TRP A 124 -6.41 3.88 -23.07
C TRP A 124 -7.08 2.68 -22.43
N GLY A 125 -6.30 1.82 -21.79
CA GLY A 125 -6.84 0.63 -21.13
C GLY A 125 -7.67 0.97 -19.90
N SER A 126 -8.42 -0.03 -19.44
CA SER A 126 -9.25 0.03 -18.23
C SER A 126 -8.54 0.61 -17.01
N TYR A 127 -9.33 1.25 -16.14
CA TYR A 127 -8.83 1.84 -14.91
C TYR A 127 -8.36 0.77 -13.92
N SER A 128 -7.38 1.15 -13.10
CA SER A 128 -6.77 0.32 -12.09
C SER A 128 -6.80 1.01 -10.73
N LEU A 129 -6.93 0.21 -9.67
CA LEU A 129 -7.00 0.68 -8.29
C LEU A 129 -5.58 0.85 -7.75
N GLN A 130 -5.21 2.08 -7.41
CA GLN A 130 -3.94 2.38 -6.78
C GLN A 130 -4.04 2.31 -5.27
N LEU A 131 -3.16 1.53 -4.64
CA LEU A 131 -2.95 1.53 -3.21
C LEU A 131 -1.97 2.65 -2.84
N VAL A 132 -2.45 3.70 -2.20
CA VAL A 132 -1.60 4.84 -1.84
C VAL A 132 -0.91 4.60 -0.50
N LEU A 133 0.42 4.64 -0.56
CA LEU A 133 1.29 4.46 0.59
C LEU A 133 1.60 5.80 1.27
N HIS A 134 1.21 5.90 2.53
CA HIS A 134 1.52 7.03 3.40
C HIS A 134 2.45 6.59 4.54
N TRP A 135 3.16 7.56 5.10
CA TRP A 135 3.96 7.34 6.31
C TRP A 135 3.05 7.00 7.49
N ASP A 136 3.44 5.97 8.23
CA ASP A 136 2.71 5.51 9.40
C ASP A 136 3.43 5.97 10.66
N THR A 137 2.85 6.94 11.37
CA THR A 137 3.45 7.53 12.58
C THR A 137 3.66 6.50 13.68
N VAL A 138 2.77 5.51 13.81
CA VAL A 138 2.92 4.43 14.78
C VAL A 138 4.12 3.57 14.44
N LYS A 139 4.28 3.18 13.17
CA LYS A 139 5.45 2.41 12.74
C LYS A 139 6.74 3.20 12.91
N ILE A 140 6.75 4.48 12.58
CA ILE A 140 7.92 5.34 12.76
C ILE A 140 8.30 5.38 14.24
N GLY A 141 7.33 5.56 15.14
CA GLY A 141 7.58 5.54 16.58
C GLY A 141 8.14 4.20 17.05
N VAL A 142 7.53 3.08 16.65
CA VAL A 142 7.99 1.73 17.02
C VAL A 142 9.41 1.47 16.51
N TRP A 143 9.66 1.68 15.22
CA TRP A 143 11.00 1.45 14.64
C TRP A 143 12.05 2.44 15.15
N GLY A 144 11.65 3.66 15.51
CA GLY A 144 12.53 4.63 16.15
C GLY A 144 12.89 4.27 17.59
N ALA A 145 11.96 3.68 18.34
CA ALA A 145 12.21 3.20 19.71
C ALA A 145 12.98 1.88 19.76
N MET A 146 12.90 1.04 18.72
CA MET A 146 13.49 -0.29 18.69
C MET A 146 15.00 -0.32 19.00
N PRO A 147 15.87 0.55 18.43
CA PRO A 147 17.29 0.57 18.77
C PRO A 147 17.56 0.81 20.26
N VAL A 148 16.78 1.72 20.88
CA VAL A 148 16.89 2.03 22.31
C VAL A 148 16.51 0.83 23.16
N LEU A 149 15.36 0.21 22.85
CA LEU A 149 14.89 -0.98 23.55
C LEU A 149 15.85 -2.17 23.38
N LEU A 150 16.39 -2.35 22.18
CA LEU A 150 17.37 -3.40 21.89
C LEU A 150 18.69 -3.16 22.66
N SER A 151 19.18 -1.92 22.68
CA SER A 151 20.39 -1.57 23.43
C SER A 151 20.21 -1.80 24.93
N LEU A 152 19.04 -1.47 25.49
CA LEU A 152 18.72 -1.76 26.89
C LEU A 152 18.66 -3.26 27.15
N ALA A 153 17.97 -4.01 26.29
CA ALA A 153 17.84 -5.46 26.45
C ALA A 153 19.20 -6.18 26.40
N VAL A 154 20.07 -5.82 25.45
CA VAL A 154 21.43 -6.36 25.35
C VAL A 154 22.26 -5.96 26.56
N GLY A 155 22.17 -4.70 27.00
CA GLY A 155 22.86 -4.22 28.20
C GLY A 155 22.46 -5.00 29.45
N PHE A 156 21.15 -5.20 29.68
CA PHE A 156 20.65 -5.97 30.82
C PHE A 156 21.05 -7.45 30.73
N TRP A 157 20.98 -8.04 29.54
CA TRP A 157 21.42 -9.42 29.32
C TRP A 157 22.90 -9.60 29.65
N TYR A 158 23.76 -8.70 29.16
CA TYR A 158 25.19 -8.74 29.39
C TYR A 158 25.54 -8.48 30.86
N GLY A 159 24.97 -7.43 31.47
CA GLY A 159 25.21 -7.12 32.88
C GLY A 159 24.70 -8.20 33.84
N SER A 160 23.63 -8.92 33.48
CA SER A 160 23.17 -10.09 34.25
C SER A 160 24.15 -11.26 34.21
N LEU A 161 25.03 -11.35 33.23
CA LEU A 161 26.07 -12.38 33.13
C LEU A 161 27.32 -12.00 33.93
N GLU A 162 27.65 -10.71 34.01
CA GLU A 162 28.85 -10.18 34.70
C GLU A 162 28.59 -9.69 36.14
N GLY A 163 27.33 -9.58 36.57
CA GLY A 163 26.96 -9.09 37.90
C GLY A 163 27.01 -7.56 38.03
N ASP A 164 26.85 -6.84 36.92
CA ASP A 164 26.97 -5.38 36.83
C ASP A 164 25.71 -4.64 37.33
N ASP A 165 25.92 -3.42 37.85
CA ASP A 165 24.86 -2.57 38.42
C ASP A 165 23.88 -2.08 37.31
N PRO A 166 22.55 -2.25 37.46
CA PRO A 166 21.54 -1.79 36.51
C PRO A 166 21.69 -0.35 36.01
N ASN A 167 22.23 0.55 36.84
CA ASN A 167 22.39 1.96 36.46
C ASN A 167 23.50 2.20 35.43
N SER A 168 24.60 1.44 35.47
CA SER A 168 25.68 1.57 34.47
C SER A 168 25.23 1.11 33.09
N ILE A 169 24.35 0.09 33.08
CA ILE A 169 23.73 -0.49 31.90
C ILE A 169 22.85 0.54 31.18
N VAL A 170 21.98 1.25 31.92
CA VAL A 170 21.08 2.25 31.35
C VAL A 170 21.86 3.42 30.73
N GLN A 171 22.92 3.90 31.39
CA GLN A 171 23.75 4.98 30.87
C GLN A 171 24.46 4.58 29.57
N THR A 172 25.07 3.40 29.55
CA THR A 172 25.79 2.88 28.37
C THR A 172 24.83 2.69 27.18
N ALA A 173 23.63 2.16 27.43
CA ALA A 173 22.62 1.97 26.40
C ALA A 173 22.12 3.31 25.83
N TRP A 174 21.95 4.33 26.67
CA TRP A 174 21.58 5.67 26.23
C TRP A 174 22.65 6.28 25.33
N THR A 175 23.92 6.17 25.70
CA THR A 175 25.05 6.69 24.92
C THR A 175 25.15 6.00 23.56
N LEU A 176 25.06 4.66 23.53
CA LEU A 176 25.14 3.89 22.29
C LEU A 176 23.97 4.19 21.35
N SER A 177 22.75 4.27 21.90
CA SER A 177 21.56 4.60 21.13
C SER A 177 21.62 6.00 20.55
N SER A 178 22.06 6.99 21.33
CA SER A 178 22.23 8.37 20.88
C SER A 178 23.28 8.47 19.77
N TYR A 179 24.37 7.70 19.87
CA TYR A 179 25.39 7.63 18.83
C TYR A 179 24.84 7.09 17.51
N ILE A 180 24.10 5.98 17.53
CA ILE A 180 23.49 5.36 16.33
C ILE A 180 22.52 6.34 15.67
N VAL A 181 21.67 7.01 16.45
CA VAL A 181 20.72 8.01 15.92
C VAL A 181 21.47 9.18 15.30
N SER A 182 22.53 9.68 15.94
CA SER A 182 23.30 10.83 15.42
C SER A 182 24.11 10.50 14.16
N THR A 183 24.59 9.27 14.03
CA THR A 183 25.40 8.82 12.88
C THR A 183 24.56 8.31 11.71
N ALA A 184 23.28 8.01 11.94
CA ALA A 184 22.30 7.71 10.91
C ALA A 184 21.61 8.97 10.32
N SER A 185 21.95 10.16 10.84
CA SER A 185 21.48 11.48 10.37
C SER A 185 22.41 12.05 9.30
#